data_AF-A0A1Y2T525-F1
#
_entry.id   AF-A0A1Y2T525-F1
#
_cell.length_a   1.000
_cell.length_b   1.000
_cell.length_c   1.000
_cell.angle_alpha   90.00
_cell.angle_beta   90.00
_cell.angle_gamma   90.00
#
_symmetry.space_group_name_H-M   'P 1'
#
loop_
_entity.id
_entity.type
_entity.pdbx_description
1 polymer ?
#
loop_
_entity_poly.entity_id
_entity_poly.type
_entity_poly.pdbx_seq_one_letter_code
_entity_poly.pdbx_strand_id
1 'polypeptide(L)'
;MTPDEVAEWFAGYDAADIEYGHVDLSSGNWQCCFCSDLPRAIKTARAIFPGEIIILKDLREIEPYPFRGNRIKLPFLVWAVLVRLVWYFKSHPNVESRRAVRERVRRVVDRVLQSDSDALVVSHAALMPFLRSELKRRGFRGPWFGHAANGLLYVFER
;
A
#
# COMPACT_ATOMS: atom_id res chain seq x y z
N MET A 1 0.81 -19.98 16.18
CA MET A 1 1.29 -18.68 16.65
C MET A 1 0.25 -18.06 17.57
N THR A 2 0.67 -17.44 18.67
CA THR A 2 -0.16 -16.57 19.52
C THR A 2 -0.37 -15.20 18.84
N PRO A 3 -1.31 -14.37 19.28
CA PRO A 3 -1.45 -12.99 18.82
C PRO A 3 -0.17 -12.17 18.94
N ASP A 4 0.54 -12.32 20.07
CA ASP A 4 1.77 -11.57 20.32
C ASP A 4 2.90 -12.05 19.40
N GLU A 5 3.04 -13.36 19.17
CA GLU A 5 3.98 -13.93 18.19
C GLU A 5 3.67 -13.44 16.75
N VAL A 6 2.39 -13.23 16.42
CA VAL A 6 1.98 -12.67 15.12
C VAL A 6 2.27 -11.18 15.04
N ALA A 7 2.07 -10.44 16.12
CA ALA A 7 2.41 -9.01 16.18
C ALA A 7 3.93 -8.80 16.02
N GLU A 8 4.75 -9.62 16.68
CA GLU A 8 6.20 -9.65 16.50
C GLU A 8 6.58 -10.02 15.06
N TRP A 9 5.90 -11.00 14.46
CA TRP A 9 6.12 -11.35 13.06
C TRP A 9 5.83 -10.16 12.12
N PHE A 10 4.73 -9.45 12.31
CA PHE A 10 4.41 -8.26 11.52
C PHE A 10 5.45 -7.15 11.71
N ALA A 11 5.91 -6.92 12.94
CA ALA A 11 6.97 -5.95 13.22
C ALA A 11 8.29 -6.34 12.54
N GLY A 12 8.65 -7.63 12.57
CA GLY A 12 9.81 -8.16 11.85
C GLY A 12 9.68 -8.02 10.34
N TYR A 13 8.50 -8.29 9.78
CA TYR A 13 8.21 -8.08 8.37
C TYR A 13 8.33 -6.60 7.96
N ASP A 14 7.83 -5.67 8.77
CA ASP A 14 7.94 -4.24 8.49
C ASP A 14 9.39 -3.73 8.56
N ALA A 15 10.24 -4.38 9.37
CA ALA A 15 11.67 -4.10 9.49
C ALA A 15 12.54 -4.84 8.46
N ALA A 16 12.00 -5.87 7.80
CA ALA A 16 12.72 -6.66 6.82
C ALA A 16 13.12 -5.82 5.59
N ASP A 17 14.26 -6.16 4.99
CA ASP A 17 14.70 -5.48 3.78
C ASP A 17 13.87 -5.90 2.57
N ILE A 18 13.92 -5.09 1.51
CA ILE A 18 13.27 -5.41 0.24
C ILE A 18 14.11 -6.40 -0.55
N GLU A 19 13.44 -7.26 -1.30
CA GLU A 19 14.07 -7.98 -2.39
C GLU A 19 14.11 -7.06 -3.61
N TYR A 20 15.31 -6.80 -4.12
CA TYR A 20 15.49 -5.98 -5.31
C TYR A 20 15.05 -6.77 -6.53
N GLY A 21 13.99 -6.30 -7.18
CA GLY A 21 13.51 -6.79 -8.46
C GLY A 21 13.72 -5.76 -9.57
N HIS A 22 13.67 -6.21 -10.82
CA HIS A 22 13.63 -5.31 -11.97
C HIS A 22 12.18 -4.85 -12.20
N VAL A 23 11.98 -3.53 -12.21
CA VAL A 23 10.70 -2.91 -12.61
C VAL A 23 10.93 -2.22 -13.95
N ASP A 24 10.23 -2.67 -14.98
CA ASP A 24 10.27 -2.01 -16.28
C ASP A 24 9.44 -0.72 -16.23
N LEU A 25 10.12 0.43 -16.31
CA LEU A 25 9.52 1.76 -16.33
C LEU A 25 9.46 2.38 -17.73
N SER A 26 9.82 1.64 -18.78
CA SER A 26 9.90 2.16 -20.16
C SER A 26 8.57 2.66 -20.74
N SER A 27 7.44 2.33 -20.11
CA SER A 27 6.11 2.68 -20.56
C SER A 27 5.68 4.13 -20.31
N GLY A 28 6.48 4.96 -19.64
CA GLY A 28 6.09 6.32 -19.29
C GLY A 28 7.29 7.24 -19.06
N ASN A 29 7.09 8.55 -19.23
CA ASN A 29 8.13 9.54 -18.99
C ASN A 29 7.99 10.10 -17.56
N TRP A 30 8.16 9.23 -16.56
CA TRP A 30 7.95 9.55 -15.15
C TRP A 30 8.78 10.76 -14.70
N GLN A 31 8.12 11.84 -14.29
CA GLN A 31 8.77 13.09 -13.88
C GLN A 31 8.90 13.22 -12.36
N CYS A 32 8.01 12.58 -11.61
CA CYS A 32 8.05 12.57 -10.16
C CYS A 32 7.62 11.21 -9.60
N CYS A 33 8.08 10.90 -8.38
CA CYS A 33 7.70 9.67 -7.69
C CYS A 33 7.10 9.99 -6.32
N PHE A 34 5.96 9.38 -6.00
CA PHE A 34 5.33 9.45 -4.69
C PHE A 34 5.46 8.11 -3.97
N CYS A 35 5.84 8.12 -2.71
CA CYS A 35 5.88 6.90 -1.90
C CYS A 35 5.39 7.14 -0.47
N SER A 36 5.06 6.07 0.24
CA SER A 36 4.86 6.16 1.69
C SER A 36 6.19 6.40 2.42
N ASP A 37 6.13 6.82 3.67
CA ASP A 37 7.30 6.94 4.55
C ASP A 37 7.77 5.60 5.17
N LEU A 38 7.17 4.47 4.77
CA LEU A 38 7.65 3.15 5.19
C LEU A 38 8.99 2.83 4.52
N PRO A 39 9.99 2.31 5.25
CA PRO A 39 11.34 2.07 4.72
C PRO A 39 11.37 1.27 3.42
N ARG A 40 10.55 0.21 3.32
CA ARG A 40 10.42 -0.60 2.10
C ARG A 40 9.99 0.21 0.88
N ALA A 41 9.03 1.12 1.04
CA ALA A 41 8.54 1.94 -0.06
C ALA A 41 9.57 2.98 -0.50
N ILE A 42 10.28 3.59 0.46
CA ILE A 42 11.37 4.52 0.18
C ILE A 42 12.51 3.81 -0.56
N LYS A 43 12.92 2.62 -0.10
CA LYS A 43 13.96 1.83 -0.74
C LYS A 43 13.57 1.44 -2.17
N THR A 44 12.33 0.97 -2.38
CA THR A 44 11.82 0.65 -3.72
C THR A 44 11.80 1.89 -4.61
N ALA A 45 11.25 3.02 -4.13
CA ALA A 45 11.20 4.26 -4.91
C ALA A 45 12.60 4.73 -5.33
N ARG A 46 13.58 4.71 -4.42
CA ARG A 46 14.98 5.07 -4.72
C ARG A 46 15.66 4.09 -5.68
N ALA A 47 15.30 2.82 -5.64
CA ALA A 47 15.89 1.81 -6.52
C ALA A 47 15.40 1.95 -7.97
N ILE A 48 14.15 2.36 -8.17
CA ILE A 48 13.52 2.38 -9.50
C ILE A 48 13.44 3.78 -10.11
N PHE A 49 13.46 4.84 -9.29
CA PHE A 49 13.28 6.21 -9.75
C PHE A 49 14.48 7.10 -9.37
N PRO A 50 15.21 7.67 -10.35
CA PRO A 50 16.40 8.47 -10.08
C PRO A 50 16.12 9.92 -9.69
N GLY A 51 14.88 10.41 -9.86
CA GLY A 51 14.51 11.81 -9.66
C GLY A 51 14.01 12.14 -8.24
N GLU A 52 13.23 13.22 -8.13
CA GLU A 52 12.64 13.66 -6.87
C GLU A 52 11.56 12.68 -6.36
N ILE A 53 11.71 12.24 -5.11
CA ILE A 53 10.77 11.36 -4.43
C ILE A 53 10.02 12.15 -3.35
N ILE A 54 8.71 12.29 -3.52
CA ILE A 54 7.81 12.97 -2.61
C ILE A 54 7.19 11.95 -1.64
N ILE A 55 7.44 12.14 -0.35
CA ILE A 55 6.97 11.23 0.69
C ILE A 55 5.58 11.66 1.20
N LEU A 56 4.60 10.76 1.12
CA LEU A 56 3.22 10.99 1.59
C LEU A 56 2.81 9.93 2.62
N LYS A 57 2.55 10.33 3.86
CA LYS A 57 2.04 9.42 4.91
C LYS A 57 0.70 8.78 4.53
N ASP A 58 -0.11 9.48 3.74
CA ASP A 58 -1.39 8.97 3.24
C ASP A 58 -1.23 7.75 2.31
N LEU A 59 -0.02 7.45 1.82
CA LEU A 59 0.32 6.24 1.05
C LEU A 59 0.68 5.02 1.90
N ARG A 60 0.72 5.12 3.25
CA ARG A 60 1.04 3.98 4.12
C ARG A 60 0.09 2.80 3.90
N GLU A 61 0.58 1.58 4.11
CA GLU A 61 -0.28 0.40 4.07
C GLU A 61 -1.39 0.49 5.12
N ILE A 62 -2.50 -0.19 4.85
CA ILE A 62 -3.57 -0.36 5.83
C ILE A 62 -3.07 -1.25 6.97
N GLU A 63 -2.94 -0.69 8.17
CA GLU A 63 -2.44 -1.43 9.33
C GLU A 63 -3.39 -2.58 9.73
N PRO A 64 -2.89 -3.81 9.89
CA PRO A 64 -3.69 -4.91 10.40
C PRO A 64 -4.06 -4.68 11.86
N TYR A 65 -5.21 -5.21 12.30
CA TYR A 65 -5.59 -5.12 13.71
C TYR A 65 -4.58 -5.87 14.60
N PRO A 66 -3.96 -5.21 15.60
CA PRO A 66 -3.00 -5.85 16.48
C PRO A 66 -3.75 -6.64 17.55
N PHE A 67 -4.10 -7.89 17.27
CA PHE A 67 -4.59 -8.80 18.30
C PHE A 67 -3.54 -8.91 19.42
N ARG A 68 -3.95 -8.73 20.69
CA ARG A 68 -3.07 -8.82 21.87
C ARG A 68 -3.73 -9.63 22.99
N GLY A 69 -2.90 -10.30 23.80
CA GLY A 69 -3.32 -10.82 25.12
C GLY A 69 -4.15 -12.10 25.13
N ASN A 70 -4.40 -12.74 23.99
CA ASN A 70 -5.08 -14.04 23.93
C ASN A 70 -4.07 -15.19 23.88
N ARG A 71 -4.25 -16.27 24.65
CA ARG A 71 -3.33 -17.43 24.64
C ARG A 71 -3.60 -18.45 23.53
N ILE A 72 -4.56 -18.15 22.65
CA ILE A 72 -4.98 -19.05 21.58
C ILE A 72 -3.87 -19.12 20.52
N LYS A 73 -3.41 -20.33 20.21
CA LYS A 73 -2.48 -20.58 19.11
C LYS A 73 -3.26 -21.00 17.87
N LEU A 74 -3.11 -20.25 16.78
CA LEU A 74 -3.67 -20.58 15.46
C LEU A 74 -2.55 -20.63 14.41
N PRO A 75 -2.76 -21.34 13.28
CA PRO A 75 -1.87 -21.26 12.12
C PRO A 75 -1.77 -19.81 11.60
N PHE A 76 -0.62 -19.44 11.05
CA PHE A 76 -0.37 -18.07 10.55
C PHE A 76 -1.39 -17.63 9.50
N LEU A 77 -1.75 -18.52 8.57
CA LEU A 77 -2.76 -18.23 7.55
C LEU A 77 -4.12 -17.84 8.14
N VAL A 78 -4.51 -18.46 9.26
CA VAL A 78 -5.75 -18.12 9.96
C VAL A 78 -5.65 -16.70 10.52
N TRP A 79 -4.51 -16.34 11.12
CA TRP A 79 -4.27 -14.97 11.58
C TRP A 79 -4.31 -13.95 10.45
N ALA A 80 -3.66 -14.25 9.31
CA ALA A 80 -3.68 -13.38 8.12
C ALA A 80 -5.10 -13.14 7.58
N VAL A 81 -6.00 -14.13 7.70
CA VAL A 81 -7.42 -13.97 7.37
C VAL A 81 -8.14 -13.15 8.44
N LEU A 82 -7.95 -13.45 9.73
CA LEU A 82 -8.62 -12.77 10.84
C LEU A 82 -8.32 -11.26 10.87
N VAL A 83 -7.07 -10.84 10.67
CA VAL A 83 -6.71 -9.41 10.65
C VAL A 83 -7.44 -8.66 9.53
N ARG A 84 -7.63 -9.31 8.38
CA ARG A 84 -8.38 -8.76 7.24
C ARG A 84 -9.88 -8.69 7.52
N LEU A 85 -10.44 -9.70 8.19
CA LEU A 85 -11.86 -9.71 8.57
C LEU A 85 -12.19 -8.61 9.57
N VAL A 86 -11.37 -8.42 10.62
CA VAL A 86 -11.59 -7.34 11.61
C VAL A 86 -11.60 -5.98 10.94
N TRP A 87 -10.67 -5.74 10.00
CA TRP A 87 -10.67 -4.51 9.22
C TRP A 87 -11.88 -4.39 8.29
N TYR A 88 -12.22 -5.46 7.57
CA TYR A 88 -13.33 -5.47 6.61
C TYR A 88 -14.67 -5.13 7.26
N PHE A 89 -14.94 -5.72 8.43
CA PHE A 89 -16.15 -5.48 9.20
C PHE A 89 -16.07 -4.25 10.11
N LYS A 90 -14.93 -3.56 10.17
CA LYS A 90 -14.65 -2.47 11.12
C LYS A 90 -15.05 -2.89 12.55
N SER A 91 -14.70 -4.13 12.92
CA SER A 91 -15.14 -4.73 14.18
C SER A 91 -14.39 -4.20 15.40
N HIS A 92 -13.47 -3.24 15.23
CA HIS A 92 -12.72 -2.62 16.30
C HIS A 92 -12.52 -1.10 16.08
N PRO A 93 -12.68 -0.24 17.11
CA PRO A 93 -12.57 1.21 16.98
C PRO A 93 -11.21 1.71 16.46
N ASN A 94 -10.13 1.02 16.87
CA ASN A 94 -8.75 1.39 16.51
C ASN A 94 -8.35 1.04 15.08
N VAL A 95 -9.26 0.46 14.29
CA VAL A 95 -8.96 0.03 12.93
C VAL A 95 -9.40 1.11 11.95
N GLU A 96 -8.52 1.44 11.01
CA GLU A 96 -8.79 2.45 9.99
C GLU A 96 -10.06 2.09 9.19
N SER A 97 -11.04 2.98 9.17
CA SER A 97 -12.28 2.72 8.44
C SER A 97 -12.08 2.80 6.93
N ARG A 98 -12.89 2.05 6.15
CA ARG A 98 -12.90 2.16 4.68
C ARG A 98 -13.15 3.58 4.17
N ARG A 99 -13.87 4.40 4.94
CA ARG A 99 -14.10 5.81 4.64
C ARG A 99 -12.81 6.62 4.78
N ALA A 100 -12.09 6.46 5.89
CA ALA A 100 -10.80 7.11 6.13
C ALA A 100 -9.76 6.73 5.06
N VAL A 101 -9.67 5.44 4.71
CA VAL A 101 -8.81 4.94 3.61
C VAL A 101 -9.14 5.63 2.30
N ARG A 102 -10.43 5.76 1.97
CA ARG A 102 -10.86 6.45 0.75
C ARG A 102 -10.54 7.94 0.78
N GLU A 103 -10.69 8.59 1.93
CA GLU A 103 -10.37 10.00 2.11
C GLU A 103 -8.87 10.27 1.94
N ARG A 104 -7.98 9.44 2.50
CA ARG A 104 -6.54 9.59 2.29
C ARG A 104 -6.12 9.29 0.86
N VAL A 105 -6.72 8.27 0.24
CA VAL A 105 -6.46 7.96 -1.19
C VAL A 105 -6.90 9.11 -2.10
N ARG A 106 -8.01 9.78 -1.80
CA ARG A 106 -8.42 10.98 -2.53
C ARG A 106 -7.34 12.06 -2.46
N ARG A 107 -6.85 12.37 -1.25
CA ARG A 107 -5.78 13.36 -1.06
C ARG A 107 -4.50 13.00 -1.81
N VAL A 108 -4.12 11.72 -1.81
CA VAL A 108 -2.97 11.24 -2.59
C VAL A 108 -3.20 11.50 -4.07
N VAL A 109 -4.34 11.09 -4.63
CA VAL A 109 -4.60 11.28 -6.06
C VAL A 109 -4.75 12.76 -6.40
N ASP A 110 -5.34 13.59 -5.54
CA ASP A 110 -5.33 15.05 -5.69
C ASP A 110 -3.90 15.59 -5.80
N ARG A 111 -3.01 15.16 -4.91
CA ARG A 111 -1.61 15.58 -4.90
C ARG A 111 -0.83 15.11 -6.13
N VAL A 112 -1.08 13.88 -6.57
CA VAL A 112 -0.47 13.32 -7.79
C VAL A 112 -0.90 14.16 -9.01
N LEU A 113 -2.19 14.49 -9.12
CA LEU A 113 -2.71 15.26 -10.26
C LEU A 113 -2.26 16.72 -10.27
N GLN A 114 -1.87 17.29 -9.13
CA GLN A 114 -1.27 18.63 -9.08
C GLN A 114 0.11 18.72 -9.76
N SER A 115 0.78 17.59 -9.97
CA SER A 115 2.09 17.56 -10.64
C SER A 115 2.01 17.79 -12.15
N ASP A 116 0.81 17.69 -12.75
CA ASP A 116 0.53 17.84 -14.18
C ASP A 116 1.54 17.11 -15.10
N SER A 117 2.02 15.96 -14.64
CA SER A 117 3.03 15.15 -15.32
C SER A 117 2.85 13.66 -15.01
N ASP A 118 3.52 12.81 -15.79
CA ASP A 118 3.55 11.37 -15.54
C ASP A 118 4.20 11.12 -14.17
N ALA A 119 3.44 10.52 -13.26
CA ALA A 119 3.86 10.33 -11.87
C ALA A 119 3.90 8.84 -11.51
N LEU A 120 5.02 8.42 -10.92
CA LEU A 120 5.16 7.09 -10.35
C LEU A 120 4.61 7.09 -8.92
N VAL A 121 3.84 6.06 -8.55
CA VAL A 121 3.31 5.91 -7.18
C VAL A 121 3.71 4.55 -6.62
N VAL A 122 4.61 4.55 -5.65
CA VAL A 122 5.04 3.36 -4.90
C VAL A 122 4.17 3.19 -3.66
N SER A 123 3.36 2.14 -3.66
CA SER A 123 2.31 1.88 -2.67
C SER A 123 2.32 0.42 -2.21
N HIS A 124 1.29 0.02 -1.46
CA HIS A 124 1.19 -1.29 -0.80
C HIS A 124 -0.07 -2.04 -1.21
N ALA A 125 -0.03 -3.36 -1.07
CA ALA A 125 -0.99 -4.27 -1.68
C ALA A 125 -2.44 -4.05 -1.23
N ALA A 126 -2.70 -3.70 0.04
CA ALA A 126 -4.06 -3.46 0.51
C ALA A 126 -4.57 -2.05 0.15
N LEU A 127 -3.68 -1.07 -0.02
CA LEU A 127 -4.03 0.28 -0.47
C LEU A 127 -4.27 0.37 -1.99
N MET A 128 -3.52 -0.38 -2.81
CA MET A 128 -3.58 -0.28 -4.28
C MET A 128 -4.99 -0.44 -4.89
N PRO A 129 -5.88 -1.35 -4.42
CA PRO A 129 -7.25 -1.43 -4.92
C PRO A 129 -8.07 -0.14 -4.73
N PHE A 130 -7.78 0.63 -3.67
CA PHE A 130 -8.42 1.92 -3.42
C PHE A 130 -7.87 2.99 -4.35
N LEU A 131 -6.55 3.04 -4.56
CA LEU A 131 -5.90 3.93 -5.54
C LEU A 131 -6.47 3.70 -6.93
N ARG A 132 -6.53 2.46 -7.40
CA ARG A 132 -7.16 2.09 -8.67
C ARG A 132 -8.61 2.59 -8.75
N SER A 133 -9.40 2.35 -7.70
CA SER A 133 -10.81 2.77 -7.67
C SER A 133 -10.96 4.29 -7.73
N GLU A 134 -10.03 5.03 -7.13
CA GLU A 134 -9.97 6.49 -7.19
C GLU A 134 -9.57 6.98 -8.59
N LEU A 135 -8.50 6.43 -9.16
CA LEU A 135 -8.02 6.76 -10.51
C LEU A 135 -9.13 6.51 -11.55
N LYS A 136 -9.78 5.34 -11.52
CA LYS A 136 -10.90 5.02 -12.41
C LYS A 136 -12.06 6.01 -12.28
N ARG A 137 -12.37 6.48 -11.06
CA ARG A 137 -13.42 7.48 -10.85
C ARG A 137 -13.08 8.83 -11.47
N ARG A 138 -11.79 9.14 -11.60
CA ARG A 138 -11.29 10.39 -12.21
C ARG A 138 -11.07 10.28 -13.72
N GLY A 139 -11.53 9.21 -14.34
CA GLY A 139 -11.47 9.00 -15.78
C GLY A 139 -10.25 8.23 -16.28
N PHE A 140 -9.35 7.81 -15.39
CA PHE A 140 -8.19 7.02 -15.81
C PHE A 140 -8.60 5.61 -16.26
N ARG A 141 -7.95 5.13 -17.31
CA ARG A 141 -8.06 3.77 -17.83
C ARG A 141 -6.79 3.01 -17.48
N GLY A 142 -6.94 1.76 -17.08
CA GLY A 142 -5.82 0.92 -16.65
C GLY A 142 -6.29 -0.49 -16.28
N PRO A 143 -5.34 -1.38 -15.98
CA PRO A 143 -5.62 -2.79 -15.75
C PRO A 143 -6.45 -3.01 -14.47
N TRP A 144 -7.17 -4.12 -14.44
CA TRP A 144 -7.86 -4.56 -13.23
C TRP A 144 -6.96 -5.52 -12.45
N PHE A 145 -6.80 -5.28 -11.14
CA PHE A 145 -6.19 -6.21 -10.20
C PHE A 145 -6.95 -6.24 -8.87
N GLY A 146 -7.26 -7.43 -8.36
CA GLY A 146 -7.85 -7.59 -7.01
C GLY A 146 -6.82 -7.44 -5.90
N HIS A 147 -5.64 -8.00 -6.11
CA HIS A 147 -4.47 -7.90 -5.25
C HIS A 147 -3.29 -7.46 -6.12
N ALA A 148 -2.56 -6.43 -5.69
CA ALA A 148 -1.37 -5.99 -6.43
C ALA A 148 -0.24 -7.00 -6.22
N ALA A 149 0.38 -7.42 -7.32
CA ALA A 149 1.58 -8.25 -7.27
C ALA A 149 2.78 -7.39 -6.82
N ASN A 150 3.69 -8.00 -6.06
CA ASN A 150 4.91 -7.33 -5.65
C ASN A 150 5.77 -6.99 -6.88
N GLY A 151 6.31 -5.78 -6.94
CA GLY A 151 7.23 -5.36 -8.00
C GLY A 151 6.62 -5.17 -9.39
N LEU A 152 5.30 -5.32 -9.55
CA LEU A 152 4.65 -5.15 -10.85
C LEU A 152 4.17 -3.71 -11.05
N LEU A 153 4.51 -3.12 -12.20
CA LEU A 153 4.02 -1.81 -12.62
C LEU A 153 2.58 -1.92 -13.16
N TYR A 154 1.70 -1.02 -12.70
CA TYR A 154 0.34 -0.88 -13.22
C TYR A 154 0.14 0.54 -13.77
N VAL A 155 0.00 0.66 -15.10
CA VAL A 155 -0.12 1.94 -15.79
C VAL A 155 -1.57 2.38 -15.87
N PHE A 156 -1.83 3.65 -15.57
CA PHE A 156 -3.13 4.30 -15.68
C PHE A 156 -3.00 5.59 -16.49
N GLU A 157 -3.84 5.75 -17.51
CA GLU A 157 -3.75 6.84 -18.48
C GLU A 157 -5.08 7.60 -18.57
N ARG A 158 -5.00 8.92 -18.84
CA ARG A 158 -6.16 9.78 -19.05
C ARG A 158 -5.84 10.90 -20.03
#